data_AF-A0A257N782-F1
#
_entry.id   AF-A0A257N782-F1
#
_cell.length_a   1.000
_cell.length_b   1.000
_cell.length_c   1.000
_cell.angle_alpha   90.00
_cell.angle_beta   90.00
_cell.angle_gamma   90.00
#
_symmetry.space_group_name_H-M   'P 1'
#
loop_
_entity.id
_entity.type
_entity.pdbx_description
1 polymer ?
#
loop_
_entity_poly.entity_id
_entity_poly.type
_entity_poly.pdbx_seq_one_letter_code
_entity_poly.pdbx_strand_id
1 'polypeptide(L)'
;MIQELIVSTQNKLGVAHLAPMGIHSNGDDIIILPFRPSTTLNNLLETHTAVLNYCDDVRVFAGCLTGRRDFALIPAEKINGVVLACTLAHTEVELVRIEDDATRPKLFCKAIHTVNHAPFMGFNRAQYAVLEAAI
;
A
#
# COMPACT_ATOMS: atom_id res chain seq x y z
N MET A 1 -14.13 3.36 -6.30
CA MET A 1 -13.62 4.48 -5.46
C MET A 1 -12.11 4.40 -5.43
N ILE A 2 -11.39 5.52 -5.25
CA ILE A 2 -9.93 5.52 -5.06
C ILE A 2 -9.64 5.81 -3.58
N GLN A 3 -8.75 5.04 -2.97
CA GLN A 3 -8.27 5.22 -1.60
C GLN A 3 -6.77 5.50 -1.62
N GLU A 4 -6.35 6.63 -1.05
CA GLU A 4 -4.94 6.99 -0.91
C GLU A 4 -4.34 6.30 0.31
N LEU A 5 -3.49 5.30 0.08
CA LEU A 5 -2.96 4.40 1.11
C LEU A 5 -1.44 4.27 1.00
N ILE A 6 -0.82 3.71 2.04
CA ILE A 6 0.55 3.19 1.93
C ILE A 6 0.49 1.71 1.57
N VAL A 7 1.08 1.34 0.44
CA VAL A 7 1.25 -0.05 0.04
C VAL A 7 2.63 -0.52 0.48
N SER A 8 2.68 -1.59 1.26
CA SER A 8 3.92 -2.34 1.49
C SER A 8 3.99 -3.56 0.58
N THR A 9 5.15 -3.74 -0.02
CA THR A 9 5.52 -4.94 -0.76
C THR A 9 6.88 -5.42 -0.29
N GLN A 10 7.22 -6.67 -0.60
CA GLN A 10 8.49 -7.28 -0.22
C GLN A 10 8.97 -8.14 -1.38
N ASN A 11 10.26 -8.10 -1.69
CA ASN A 11 10.87 -8.99 -2.68
C ASN A 11 11.17 -10.37 -2.07
N LYS A 12 11.62 -11.35 -2.87
CA LYS A 12 11.96 -12.69 -2.34
C LYS A 12 13.11 -12.73 -1.33
N LEU A 13 13.96 -11.69 -1.31
CA LEU A 13 15.05 -11.55 -0.35
C LEU A 13 14.61 -10.95 1.00
N GLY A 14 13.33 -10.59 1.13
CA GLY A 14 12.81 -9.99 2.35
C GLY A 14 12.98 -8.48 2.47
N VAL A 15 13.44 -7.82 1.40
CA VAL A 15 13.60 -6.36 1.39
C VAL A 15 12.24 -5.71 1.16
N ALA A 16 11.76 -4.99 2.17
CA ALA A 16 10.51 -4.26 2.14
C ALA A 16 10.60 -2.97 1.31
N HIS A 17 9.47 -2.59 0.72
CA HIS A 17 9.27 -1.32 0.04
C HIS A 17 7.91 -0.74 0.41
N LEU A 18 7.89 0.56 0.76
CA LEU A 18 6.70 1.33 1.08
C LEU A 18 6.48 2.40 0.01
N ALA A 19 5.27 2.48 -0.53
CA ALA A 19 4.89 3.48 -1.51
C ALA A 19 3.48 4.02 -1.27
N PRO A 20 3.26 5.35 -1.30
CA PRO A 20 1.93 5.93 -1.42
C PRO A 20 1.28 5.53 -2.74
N MET A 21 0.03 5.07 -2.71
CA MET A 21 -0.71 4.67 -3.90
C MET A 21 -2.21 4.92 -3.76
N GLY A 22 -2.81 5.38 -4.86
CA GLY A 22 -4.26 5.37 -5.05
C GLY A 22 -4.73 3.95 -5.42
N ILE A 23 -5.39 3.28 -4.48
CA ILE A 23 -5.97 1.95 -4.65
C ILE A 23 -7.41 2.07 -5.14
N HIS A 24 -7.70 1.43 -6.26
CA HIS A 24 -9.06 1.37 -6.76
C HIS A 24 -9.80 0.24 -6.04
N SER A 25 -10.78 0.60 -5.23
CA SER A 25 -11.66 -0.34 -4.52
C SER A 25 -13.10 -0.21 -5.00
N ASN A 26 -13.72 -1.34 -5.34
CA ASN A 26 -15.13 -1.43 -5.72
C ASN A 26 -15.74 -2.73 -5.22
N GLY A 27 -16.42 -2.69 -4.07
CA GLY A 27 -16.87 -3.91 -3.39
C GLY A 27 -15.66 -4.77 -3.03
N ASP A 28 -15.64 -6.01 -3.52
CA ASP A 28 -14.54 -6.96 -3.30
C ASP A 28 -13.38 -6.79 -4.29
N ASP A 29 -13.54 -5.97 -5.34
CA ASP A 29 -12.48 -5.73 -6.33
C ASP A 29 -11.45 -4.72 -5.77
N ILE A 30 -10.22 -5.18 -5.61
CA ILE A 30 -9.05 -4.36 -5.26
C ILE A 30 -8.13 -4.32 -6.46
N ILE A 31 -7.81 -3.13 -6.96
CA ILE A 31 -6.92 -2.96 -8.11
C ILE A 31 -5.76 -2.02 -7.74
N ILE A 32 -4.54 -2.53 -7.85
CA ILE A 32 -3.30 -1.78 -7.70
C ILE A 32 -2.81 -1.41 -9.11
N LEU A 33 -2.54 -0.12 -9.34
CA LEU A 33 -2.14 0.42 -10.66
C LEU A 33 -0.75 1.08 -10.57
N PRO A 34 0.33 0.30 -10.37
CA PRO A 34 1.67 0.85 -10.27
C PRO A 34 2.18 1.34 -11.64
N PHE A 35 3.04 2.36 -11.64
CA PHE A 35 3.74 2.79 -12.84
C PHE A 35 4.94 1.88 -13.15
N ARG A 36 5.32 1.82 -14.43
CA ARG A 36 6.62 1.29 -14.88
C ARG A 36 7.62 2.45 -15.06
N PRO A 37 8.86 2.33 -14.56
CA PRO A 37 9.33 1.31 -13.61
C PRO A 37 8.89 1.65 -12.17
N SER A 38 8.60 0.64 -11.36
CA SER A 38 8.47 0.81 -9.91
C SER A 38 8.84 -0.44 -9.14
N THR A 39 9.41 -0.25 -7.94
CA THR A 39 9.74 -1.35 -7.02
C THR A 39 8.48 -2.08 -6.57
N THR A 40 7.38 -1.37 -6.32
CA THR A 40 6.09 -1.98 -5.99
C THR A 40 5.62 -2.97 -7.05
N LEU A 41 5.69 -2.60 -8.34
CA LEU A 41 5.34 -3.51 -9.43
C LEU A 41 6.26 -4.72 -9.47
N ASN A 42 7.58 -4.50 -9.41
CA ASN A 42 8.55 -5.60 -9.46
C ASN A 42 8.32 -6.61 -8.33
N ASN A 43 8.10 -6.13 -7.11
CA ASN A 43 7.81 -6.98 -5.96
C ASN A 43 6.49 -7.75 -6.16
N LEU A 44 5.40 -7.08 -6.56
CA LEU A 44 4.10 -7.73 -6.78
C LEU A 44 4.13 -8.80 -7.86
N LEU A 45 4.88 -8.58 -8.95
CA LEU A 45 5.08 -9.60 -9.99
C LEU A 45 5.95 -10.76 -9.51
N GLU A 46 6.84 -10.51 -8.56
CA GLU A 46 7.75 -11.53 -8.03
C GLU A 46 7.09 -12.40 -6.94
N THR A 47 6.31 -11.79 -6.04
CA THR A 47 5.81 -12.42 -4.81
C THR A 47 4.30 -12.60 -4.79
N HIS A 48 3.55 -11.95 -5.67
CA HIS A 48 2.09 -12.00 -5.75
C HIS A 48 1.36 -11.55 -4.47
N THR A 49 2.02 -10.85 -3.55
CA THR A 49 1.41 -10.39 -2.30
C THR A 49 1.75 -8.93 -2.02
N ALA A 50 0.82 -8.25 -1.34
CA ALA A 50 1.04 -6.90 -0.81
C ALA A 50 0.19 -6.68 0.45
N VAL A 51 0.51 -5.63 1.19
CA VAL A 51 -0.33 -5.15 2.28
C VAL A 51 -0.78 -3.73 1.98
N LEU A 52 -2.08 -3.49 2.08
CA LEU A 52 -2.69 -2.17 2.05
C LEU A 52 -2.75 -1.63 3.48
N ASN A 53 -2.03 -0.55 3.77
CA ASN A 53 -1.99 0.06 5.10
C ASN A 53 -2.90 1.29 5.11
N TYR A 54 -3.99 1.21 5.88
CA TYR A 54 -4.89 2.32 6.16
C TYR A 54 -4.29 3.24 7.24
N CYS A 55 -3.38 4.11 6.81
CA CYS A 55 -2.61 5.00 7.66
C CYS A 55 -3.10 6.46 7.54
N ASP A 56 -3.26 7.14 8.67
CA ASP A 56 -3.62 8.56 8.76
C ASP A 56 -2.41 9.46 9.10
N ASP A 57 -1.22 8.87 9.33
CA ASP A 57 0.02 9.61 9.52
C ASP A 57 0.60 10.08 8.17
N VAL A 58 0.18 11.26 7.75
CA VAL A 58 0.62 11.91 6.51
C VAL A 58 2.14 12.18 6.45
N ARG A 59 2.87 12.07 7.56
CA ARG A 59 4.34 12.15 7.56
C ARG A 59 4.97 10.93 6.88
N VAL A 60 4.27 9.79 6.87
CA VAL A 60 4.71 8.60 6.12
C VAL A 60 4.64 8.86 4.62
N PHE A 61 3.51 9.41 4.16
CA PHE A 61 3.33 9.84 2.77
C PHE A 61 4.41 10.83 2.34
N ALA A 62 4.55 11.95 3.06
CA ALA A 62 5.57 12.95 2.79
C ALA A 62 6.99 12.39 2.86
N GLY A 63 7.26 11.48 3.81
CA GLY A 63 8.55 10.82 3.96
C GLY A 63 8.95 9.99 2.75
N CYS A 64 8.03 9.20 2.21
CA CYS A 64 8.27 8.40 0.99
C CYS A 64 8.72 9.27 -0.20
N LEU A 65 8.16 10.48 -0.34
CA LEU A 65 8.55 11.42 -1.41
C LEU A 65 9.85 12.16 -1.13
N THR A 66 10.13 12.46 0.14
CA THR A 66 11.31 13.24 0.55
C THR A 66 12.53 12.38 0.90
N GLY A 67 12.44 11.07 0.68
CA GLY A 67 13.56 10.13 0.85
C GLY A 67 13.66 9.49 2.24
N ARG A 68 12.76 9.82 3.19
CA ARG A 68 12.66 9.09 4.46
C ARG A 68 11.97 7.74 4.20
N ARG A 69 12.66 6.65 4.54
CA ARG A 69 12.17 5.28 4.31
C ARG A 69 12.22 4.38 5.53
N ASP A 70 12.86 4.83 6.60
CA ASP A 70 12.98 4.08 7.85
C ASP A 70 11.72 4.30 8.70
N PHE A 71 10.73 3.45 8.45
CA PHE A 71 9.48 3.37 9.20
C PHE A 71 9.41 2.00 9.87
N ALA A 72 8.86 1.94 11.09
CA ALA A 72 8.71 0.67 11.80
C ALA A 72 7.74 -0.25 11.05
N LEU A 73 8.15 -1.50 10.87
CA LEU A 73 7.41 -2.55 10.18
C LEU A 73 7.21 -3.74 11.12
N ILE A 74 6.06 -4.39 10.99
CA ILE A 74 5.75 -5.65 11.67
C ILE A 74 5.40 -6.72 10.61
N PRO A 75 5.57 -8.02 10.87
CA PRO A 75 5.20 -9.05 9.91
C PRO A 75 3.67 -9.08 9.69
N ALA A 76 3.26 -9.41 8.45
CA ALA A 76 1.88 -9.76 8.14
C ALA A 76 1.48 -11.11 8.76
N GLU A 77 0.19 -11.36 8.96
CA GLU A 77 -0.34 -12.53 9.66
C GLU A 77 -0.60 -13.74 8.75
N LYS A 78 -1.01 -13.53 7.49
CA LYS A 78 -1.42 -14.60 6.56
C LYS A 78 -0.56 -14.71 5.31
N ILE A 79 0.11 -13.64 4.89
CA ILE A 79 1.00 -13.61 3.73
C ILE A 79 2.46 -13.40 4.16
N ASN A 80 3.40 -13.74 3.27
CA ASN A 80 4.76 -13.26 3.40
C ASN A 80 4.81 -11.78 2.99
N GLY A 81 4.85 -10.89 3.97
CA GLY A 81 4.85 -9.45 3.78
C GLY A 81 5.00 -8.70 5.10
N VAL A 82 4.95 -7.38 5.01
CA VAL A 82 5.11 -6.47 6.16
C VAL A 82 3.98 -5.47 6.23
N VAL A 83 3.60 -5.11 7.45
CA VAL A 83 2.60 -4.09 7.80
C VAL A 83 3.32 -2.88 8.39
N LEU A 84 2.88 -1.68 8.03
CA LEU A 84 3.34 -0.43 8.64
C LEU A 84 2.84 -0.35 10.07
N ALA A 85 3.74 -0.24 11.05
CA ALA A 85 3.38 -0.35 12.47
C ALA A 85 2.42 0.74 12.97
N CYS A 86 2.44 1.93 12.36
CA CYS A 86 1.56 3.05 12.72
C CYS A 86 0.27 3.11 11.90
N THR A 87 -0.10 2.05 11.19
CA THR A 87 -1.37 2.00 10.45
C THR A 87 -2.57 1.81 11.39
N LEU A 88 -3.73 2.39 11.06
CA LEU A 88 -4.96 2.20 11.83
C LEU A 88 -5.59 0.85 11.56
N ALA A 89 -5.45 0.37 10.34
CA ALA A 89 -5.86 -0.95 9.90
C ALA A 89 -4.96 -1.42 8.76
N HIS A 90 -5.02 -2.70 8.42
CA HIS A 90 -4.41 -3.18 7.19
C HIS A 90 -5.24 -4.28 6.53
N THR A 91 -5.03 -4.46 5.23
CA THR A 91 -5.54 -5.61 4.48
C THR A 91 -4.38 -6.28 3.73
N GLU A 92 -4.18 -7.55 4.00
CA GLU A 92 -3.28 -8.42 3.24
C GLU A 92 -3.98 -8.88 1.97
N VAL A 93 -3.31 -8.77 0.83
CA VAL A 93 -3.88 -9.08 -0.47
C VAL A 93 -3.00 -10.02 -1.29
N GLU A 94 -3.65 -10.83 -2.12
CA GLU A 94 -3.01 -11.71 -3.09
C GLU A 94 -3.35 -11.24 -4.51
N LEU A 95 -2.36 -11.18 -5.40
CA LEU A 95 -2.50 -10.87 -6.82
C LEU A 95 -3.11 -12.07 -7.55
N VAL A 96 -4.31 -11.89 -8.11
CA VAL A 96 -5.06 -12.96 -8.78
C VAL A 96 -5.10 -12.82 -10.29
N ARG A 97 -4.91 -11.60 -10.82
CA ARG A 97 -4.94 -11.34 -12.27
C ARG A 97 -4.17 -10.08 -12.64
N ILE A 98 -3.53 -10.10 -13.81
CA ILE A 98 -2.78 -8.97 -14.37
C ILE A 98 -3.38 -8.61 -15.72
N GLU A 99 -3.73 -7.35 -15.91
CA GLU A 99 -3.88 -6.74 -17.24
C GLU A 99 -2.63 -5.94 -17.51
N ASP A 100 -1.80 -6.42 -18.44
CA ASP A 100 -0.54 -5.74 -18.73
C ASP A 100 -0.76 -4.45 -19.54
N ASP A 101 0.12 -3.49 -19.31
CA ASP A 101 0.17 -2.20 -20.01
C ASP A 101 1.62 -1.71 -20.01
N ALA A 102 2.02 -1.04 -21.09
CA ALA A 102 3.39 -0.57 -21.27
C ALA A 102 3.83 0.45 -20.21
N THR A 103 2.88 1.18 -19.61
CA THR A 103 3.15 2.25 -18.64
C THR A 103 2.58 1.93 -17.26
N ARG A 104 1.34 1.41 -17.19
CA ARG A 104 0.60 1.28 -15.93
C ARG A 104 -0.31 0.04 -15.96
N PRO A 105 0.23 -1.16 -15.70
CA PRO A 105 -0.56 -2.39 -15.66
C PRO A 105 -1.59 -2.35 -14.54
N LYS A 106 -2.67 -3.11 -14.70
CA LYS A 106 -3.69 -3.31 -13.65
C LYS A 106 -3.46 -4.63 -12.95
N LEU A 107 -3.22 -4.57 -11.65
CA LEU A 107 -3.01 -5.72 -10.79
C LEU A 107 -4.26 -5.93 -9.95
N PHE A 108 -5.05 -6.95 -10.29
CA PHE A 108 -6.28 -7.29 -9.58
C PHE A 108 -5.93 -8.19 -8.40
N CYS A 109 -6.32 -7.77 -7.21
CA CYS A 109 -6.01 -8.44 -5.97
C CYS A 109 -7.29 -8.87 -5.24
N LYS A 110 -7.15 -9.92 -4.44
CA LYS A 110 -8.18 -10.37 -3.50
C LYS A 110 -7.73 -10.12 -2.07
N ALA A 111 -8.63 -9.63 -1.22
CA ALA A 111 -8.37 -9.53 0.22
C ALA A 111 -8.29 -10.93 0.85
N ILE A 112 -7.21 -11.17 1.60
CA ILE A 112 -6.95 -12.43 2.31
C ILE A 112 -7.24 -12.26 3.81
N HIS A 113 -6.82 -11.13 4.38
CA HIS A 113 -6.97 -10.86 5.80
C HIS A 113 -7.06 -9.36 6.04
N THR A 114 -7.90 -8.94 6.99
CA THR A 114 -8.04 -7.54 7.38
C THR A 114 -8.04 -7.44 8.89
N VAL A 115 -7.25 -6.49 9.42
CA VAL A 115 -7.14 -6.23 10.86
C VAL A 115 -7.31 -4.75 11.12
N ASN A 116 -8.07 -4.42 12.17
CA ASN A 116 -8.20 -3.08 12.70
C ASN A 116 -7.38 -2.98 14.00
N HIS A 117 -6.43 -2.04 14.03
CA HIS A 117 -5.50 -1.83 15.13
C HIS A 117 -5.89 -0.64 16.01
N ALA A 118 -6.48 0.40 15.42
CA ALA A 118 -6.85 1.62 16.10
C ALA A 118 -8.06 2.31 15.45
N PRO A 119 -8.88 3.03 16.24
CA PRO A 119 -9.99 3.79 15.70
C PRO A 119 -9.49 4.98 14.88
N PHE A 120 -10.25 5.35 13.85
CA PHE A 120 -10.07 6.62 13.18
C PHE A 120 -10.53 7.77 14.08
N MET A 121 -9.66 8.72 14.35
CA MET A 121 -9.91 9.79 15.34
C MET A 121 -10.61 11.02 14.75
N GLY A 122 -10.82 11.06 13.43
CA GLY A 122 -11.48 12.17 12.74
C GLY A 122 -10.58 12.89 11.74
N PHE A 123 -11.19 13.77 10.95
CA PHE A 123 -10.50 14.45 9.86
C PHE A 123 -9.70 15.67 10.34
N ASN A 124 -8.51 15.85 9.78
CA ASN A 124 -7.68 17.05 9.98
C ASN A 124 -7.40 17.74 8.64
N ARG A 125 -7.77 19.03 8.52
CA ARG A 125 -7.54 19.80 7.29
C ARG A 125 -6.07 19.92 6.89
N ALA A 126 -5.16 19.96 7.85
CA ALA A 126 -3.73 19.98 7.57
C ALA A 126 -3.24 18.64 7.01
N GLN A 127 -3.79 17.50 7.47
CA GLN A 127 -3.46 16.20 6.88
C GLN A 127 -3.83 16.16 5.40
N TYR A 128 -5.03 16.62 5.03
CA TYR A 128 -5.42 16.70 3.62
C TYR A 128 -4.51 17.61 2.79
N ALA A 129 -4.15 18.79 3.31
CA ALA A 129 -3.23 19.67 2.60
C ALA A 129 -1.85 19.03 2.37
N VAL A 130 -1.37 18.19 3.29
CA VAL A 130 -0.13 17.42 3.11
C VAL A 130 -0.30 16.34 2.03
N LEU A 131 -1.43 15.64 2.00
CA LEU A 131 -1.72 14.65 0.94
C LEU A 131 -1.74 15.30 -0.44
N GLU A 132 -2.45 16.42 -0.60
CA GLU A 132 -2.50 17.16 -1.87
C GLU A 132 -1.13 17.68 -2.31
N ALA A 133 -0.25 18.05 -1.36
CA ALA A 133 1.11 18.47 -1.68
C ALA A 133 2.05 17.30 -2.01
N ALA A 134 1.65 16.06 -1.69
CA ALA A 134 2.45 14.85 -1.88
C ALA A 134 2.00 14.01 -3.08
N ILE A 135 0.96 14.43 -3.81
CA ILE A 135 0.37 13.70 -4.94
C ILE A 135 0.55 14.52 -6.24
#